data_AF-A0A3S8RCW9-F1
#
_entry.id   AF-A0A3S8RCW9-F1
#
_cell.length_a   1.000
_cell.length_b   1.000
_cell.length_c   1.000
_cell.angle_alpha   90.00
_cell.angle_beta   90.00
_cell.angle_gamma   90.00
#
_symmetry.space_group_name_H-M   'P 1'
#
loop_
_entity.id
_entity.type
_entity.pdbx_description
1 polymer ?
#
loop_
_entity_poly.entity_id
_entity_poly.type
_entity_poly.pdbx_seq_one_letter_code
_entity_poly.pdbx_strand_id
1 'polypeptide(L)'
;TLSGGKDAVQSQLDKHRAFFSRTLYYKSMLDSKNKVFKNIIKSVDQAGNIDTQEASMKMQQLNDRFNYVTQNAQLWEQKLQEAVRCWHNFRECERVISDWLMKAEQLISEKHIDTKEIVESHKVFFERVNERWIHDLVQTAQDLRNCLPSDQQRPIVNSVERLQSKWKEVLSFAPLHLMRLEFRLDETTFHQYVKDIEKEINFEQQAFNKQENIDVIIARNKDFFDKRGAVLEVEHCIQSMKKIAENYVKWQPDDHSLNVAVNTIENQWETVAKKIDHLKQQLHQVPAQWAKYNE
;
A
#
# COMPACT_ATOMS: atom_id res chain seq x y z
N THR A 1 -25.51 8.82 25.29
CA THR A 1 -25.42 8.46 23.86
C THR A 1 -23.96 8.27 23.49
N LEU A 2 -23.62 7.24 22.73
CA LEU A 2 -22.25 6.89 22.31
C LEU A 2 -21.78 7.79 21.15
N SER A 3 -21.91 9.11 21.26
CA SER A 3 -21.70 10.05 20.15
C SER A 3 -20.38 10.80 20.20
N GLY A 4 -19.66 10.86 19.07
CA GLY A 4 -18.52 11.77 18.87
C GLY A 4 -17.14 11.12 18.62
N GLY A 5 -17.10 9.87 18.15
CA GLY A 5 -15.83 9.18 17.85
C GLY A 5 -15.17 8.51 19.07
N LYS A 6 -13.97 7.95 18.87
CA LYS A 6 -13.21 7.20 19.90
C LYS A 6 -13.08 7.98 21.21
N ASP A 7 -12.65 9.23 21.14
CA ASP A 7 -12.36 10.06 22.33
C ASP A 7 -13.63 10.40 23.11
N ALA A 8 -14.75 10.61 22.40
CA ALA A 8 -16.03 10.84 23.05
C ALA A 8 -16.51 9.59 23.78
N VAL A 9 -16.42 8.40 23.15
CA VAL A 9 -16.78 7.13 23.80
C VAL A 9 -15.88 6.85 25.01
N GLN A 10 -14.58 7.10 24.88
CA GLN A 10 -13.63 6.99 26.00
C GLN A 10 -13.99 7.93 27.16
N SER A 11 -14.31 9.19 26.87
CA SER A 11 -14.76 10.15 27.88
C SER A 11 -16.05 9.70 28.59
N GLN A 12 -16.99 9.10 27.86
CA GLN A 12 -18.21 8.54 28.46
C GLN A 12 -17.90 7.33 29.36
N LEU A 13 -16.97 6.47 28.96
CA LEU A 13 -16.50 5.35 29.78
C LEU A 13 -15.86 5.85 31.08
N ASP A 14 -15.03 6.88 31.01
CA ASP A 14 -14.35 7.44 32.19
C ASP A 14 -15.35 8.07 33.15
N LYS A 15 -16.34 8.83 32.63
CA LYS A 15 -17.44 9.37 33.43
C LYS A 15 -18.27 8.27 34.09
N HIS A 16 -18.56 7.19 33.36
CA HIS A 16 -19.30 6.04 33.89
C HIS A 16 -18.55 5.38 35.05
N ARG A 17 -17.26 5.09 34.87
CA ARG A 17 -16.40 4.52 35.92
C ARG A 17 -16.29 5.42 37.14
N ALA A 18 -16.16 6.74 36.93
CA ALA A 18 -16.13 7.70 38.03
C ALA A 18 -17.43 7.70 38.83
N PHE A 19 -18.58 7.70 38.15
CA PHE A 19 -19.91 7.67 38.79
C PHE A 19 -20.13 6.41 39.63
N PHE A 20 -19.76 5.24 39.11
CA PHE A 20 -19.93 3.95 39.79
C PHE A 20 -18.75 3.53 40.66
N SER A 21 -17.74 4.39 40.86
CA SER A 21 -16.53 4.10 41.65
C SER A 21 -16.81 3.64 43.10
N ARG A 22 -17.92 4.11 43.69
CA ARG A 22 -18.33 3.79 45.07
C ARG A 22 -19.37 2.67 45.17
N THR A 23 -19.64 1.94 44.09
CA THR A 23 -20.68 0.90 44.08
C THR A 23 -20.47 -0.18 45.14
N LEU A 24 -19.22 -0.63 45.36
CA LEU A 24 -18.89 -1.61 46.39
C LEU A 24 -19.15 -1.09 47.81
N TYR A 25 -18.89 0.20 48.05
CA TYR A 25 -19.19 0.85 49.32
C TYR A 25 -20.70 0.88 49.59
N TYR A 26 -21.50 1.28 48.60
CA TYR A 26 -22.97 1.28 48.74
C TYR A 26 -23.54 -0.13 48.90
N LYS A 27 -22.97 -1.12 48.23
CA LYS A 27 -23.33 -2.53 48.41
C LYS A 27 -23.10 -2.99 49.85
N SER A 28 -21.91 -2.73 50.40
CA SER A 28 -21.60 -3.06 51.79
C SER A 28 -22.52 -2.35 52.79
N MET A 29 -22.85 -1.08 52.55
CA MET A 29 -23.78 -0.33 53.38
C MET A 29 -25.20 -0.89 53.32
N LEU A 30 -25.67 -1.28 52.13
CA LEU A 30 -26.98 -1.91 51.94
C LEU A 30 -27.03 -3.27 52.64
N ASP A 31 -25.98 -4.09 52.52
CA ASP A 31 -25.86 -5.38 53.22
C ASP A 31 -25.90 -5.20 54.75
N SER A 32 -25.23 -4.19 55.28
CA SER A 32 -25.32 -3.83 56.71
C SER A 32 -26.74 -3.43 57.11
N LYS A 33 -27.42 -2.60 56.31
CA LYS A 33 -28.81 -2.19 56.57
C LYS A 33 -29.78 -3.38 56.49
N ASN A 34 -29.58 -4.29 55.53
CA ASN A 34 -30.31 -5.56 55.44
C ASN A 34 -30.16 -6.39 56.71
N LYS A 35 -28.94 -6.48 57.26
CA LYS A 35 -28.68 -7.23 58.50
C LYS A 35 -29.41 -6.62 59.70
N VAL A 36 -29.35 -5.29 59.84
CA VAL A 36 -30.06 -4.57 60.91
C VAL A 36 -31.58 -4.73 60.76
N PHE A 37 -32.11 -4.55 59.55
CA PHE A 37 -33.53 -4.71 59.25
C PHE A 37 -34.03 -6.11 59.60
N LYS A 38 -33.31 -7.17 59.19
CA LYS A 38 -33.64 -8.56 59.54
C LYS A 38 -33.68 -8.79 61.06
N ASN A 39 -32.79 -8.16 61.82
CA ASN A 39 -32.81 -8.26 63.27
C ASN A 39 -34.03 -7.56 63.88
N ILE A 40 -34.39 -6.36 63.39
CA ILE A 40 -35.58 -5.62 63.83
C ILE A 40 -36.85 -6.44 63.59
N ILE A 41 -37.01 -6.99 62.38
CA ILE A 41 -38.18 -7.83 62.03
C ILE A 41 -38.31 -9.01 62.99
N LYS A 42 -37.21 -9.72 63.26
CA LYS A 42 -37.20 -10.84 64.22
C LYS A 42 -37.63 -10.42 65.63
N SER A 43 -37.17 -9.27 66.12
CA SER A 43 -37.54 -8.77 67.45
C SER A 43 -39.00 -8.31 67.50
N VAL A 44 -39.52 -7.75 66.41
CA VAL A 44 -40.90 -7.26 66.32
C VAL A 44 -41.90 -8.40 66.17
N ASP A 45 -41.58 -9.44 65.38
CA ASP A 45 -42.39 -10.65 65.26
C ASP A 45 -42.57 -11.37 66.61
N GLN A 46 -41.55 -11.37 67.46
CA GLN A 46 -41.63 -11.91 68.83
C GLN A 46 -42.62 -11.15 69.72
N ALA A 47 -42.86 -9.87 69.44
CA ALA A 47 -43.78 -9.02 70.20
C ALA A 47 -45.24 -9.13 69.72
N GLY A 48 -45.51 -9.73 68.55
CA GLY A 48 -46.85 -10.12 68.07
C GLY A 48 -47.81 -9.01 67.63
N ASN A 49 -47.42 -7.73 67.73
CA ASN A 49 -48.38 -6.61 67.73
C ASN A 49 -48.18 -5.58 66.60
N ILE A 50 -47.22 -5.77 65.70
CA ILE A 50 -46.83 -4.77 64.69
C ILE A 50 -46.77 -5.43 63.31
N ASP A 51 -47.49 -4.84 62.34
CA ASP A 51 -47.42 -5.25 60.93
C ASP A 51 -46.10 -4.78 60.29
N THR A 52 -45.34 -5.73 59.73
CA THR A 52 -44.04 -5.50 59.11
C THR A 52 -44.04 -5.68 57.59
N GLN A 53 -45.21 -5.95 56.99
CA GLN A 53 -45.32 -6.27 55.57
C GLN A 53 -44.85 -5.12 54.67
N GLU A 54 -45.32 -3.89 54.94
CA GLU A 54 -44.97 -2.71 54.14
C GLU A 54 -43.46 -2.41 54.21
N ALA A 55 -42.86 -2.52 55.40
CA ALA A 55 -41.44 -2.29 55.60
C ALA A 55 -40.59 -3.36 54.86
N SER A 56 -41.04 -4.61 54.90
CA SER A 56 -40.40 -5.72 54.19
C SER A 56 -40.46 -5.52 52.67
N MET A 57 -41.62 -5.09 52.15
CA MET A 57 -41.78 -4.74 50.72
C MET A 57 -40.85 -3.60 50.31
N LYS A 58 -40.76 -2.52 51.11
CA LYS A 58 -39.83 -1.40 50.83
C LYS A 58 -38.37 -1.84 50.82
N MET A 59 -37.96 -2.71 51.74
CA MET A 59 -36.59 -3.24 51.78
C MET A 59 -36.30 -4.12 50.57
N GLN A 60 -37.25 -4.97 50.16
CA GLN A 60 -37.13 -5.78 48.95
C GLN A 60 -36.97 -4.90 47.70
N GLN A 61 -37.86 -3.91 47.51
CA GLN A 61 -37.78 -2.98 46.38
C GLN A 61 -36.45 -2.22 46.32
N LEU A 62 -35.90 -1.81 47.46
CA LEU A 62 -34.60 -1.16 47.52
C LEU A 62 -33.48 -2.08 47.02
N ASN A 63 -33.48 -3.34 47.46
CA ASN A 63 -32.51 -4.35 47.00
C ASN A 63 -32.66 -4.63 45.50
N ASP A 64 -33.89 -4.80 45.02
CA ASP A 64 -34.17 -5.07 43.61
C ASP A 64 -33.71 -3.91 42.72
N ARG A 65 -34.00 -2.66 43.12
CA ARG A 65 -33.54 -1.47 42.41
C ARG A 65 -32.02 -1.34 42.42
N PHE A 66 -31.37 -1.60 43.56
CA PHE A 66 -29.90 -1.55 43.65
C PHE A 66 -29.24 -2.59 42.74
N ASN A 67 -29.77 -3.82 42.75
CA ASN A 67 -29.31 -4.89 41.88
C ASN A 67 -29.52 -4.56 40.40
N TYR A 68 -30.71 -4.07 40.04
CA TYR A 68 -31.02 -3.64 38.68
C TYR A 68 -30.04 -2.57 38.19
N VAL A 69 -29.81 -1.51 38.98
CA VAL A 69 -28.89 -0.43 38.61
C VAL A 69 -27.46 -0.95 38.49
N THR A 70 -27.00 -1.77 39.44
CA THR A 70 -25.62 -2.30 39.43
C THR A 70 -25.36 -3.23 38.24
N GLN A 71 -26.31 -4.11 37.92
CA GLN A 71 -26.21 -4.99 36.75
C GLN A 71 -26.23 -4.19 35.44
N ASN A 72 -27.14 -3.23 35.30
CA ASN A 72 -27.19 -2.38 34.12
C ASN A 72 -25.92 -1.54 33.96
N ALA A 73 -25.36 -1.01 35.06
CA ALA A 73 -24.09 -0.30 35.03
C ALA A 73 -22.95 -1.17 34.49
N GLN A 74 -22.84 -2.43 34.94
CA GLN A 74 -21.84 -3.36 34.42
C GLN A 74 -22.01 -3.64 32.93
N LEU A 75 -23.26 -3.86 32.47
CA LEU A 75 -23.55 -4.06 31.05
C LEU A 75 -23.20 -2.84 30.19
N TRP A 76 -23.51 -1.64 30.68
CA TRP A 76 -23.17 -0.39 30.00
C TRP A 76 -21.66 -0.16 29.95
N GLU A 77 -20.95 -0.47 31.04
CA GLU A 77 -19.49 -0.41 31.05
C GLU A 77 -18.88 -1.36 30.00
N GLN A 78 -19.36 -2.60 29.91
CA GLN A 78 -18.91 -3.56 28.89
C GLN A 78 -19.18 -3.04 27.46
N LYS A 79 -20.37 -2.50 27.20
CA LYS A 79 -20.72 -1.91 25.90
C LYS A 79 -19.82 -0.72 25.55
N LEU A 80 -19.52 0.14 26.52
CA LEU A 80 -18.63 1.27 26.33
C LEU A 80 -17.19 0.82 26.05
N GLN A 81 -16.68 -0.15 26.80
CA GLN A 81 -15.36 -0.75 26.59
C GLN A 81 -15.26 -1.39 25.20
N GLU A 82 -16.27 -2.14 24.78
CA GLU A 82 -16.32 -2.76 23.46
C GLU A 82 -16.33 -1.71 22.35
N ALA A 83 -17.14 -0.66 22.49
CA ALA A 83 -17.19 0.42 21.52
C ALA A 83 -15.83 1.14 21.39
N VAL A 84 -15.11 1.37 22.50
CA VAL A 84 -13.73 1.91 22.45
C VAL A 84 -12.80 0.98 21.68
N ARG A 85 -12.88 -0.33 21.92
CA ARG A 85 -12.08 -1.34 21.23
C ARG A 85 -12.35 -1.36 19.73
N CYS A 86 -13.62 -1.41 19.32
CA CYS A 86 -13.99 -1.36 17.91
C CYS A 86 -13.49 -0.08 17.23
N TRP A 87 -13.62 1.07 17.90
CA TRP A 87 -13.09 2.33 17.40
C TRP A 87 -11.57 2.29 17.22
N HIS A 88 -10.85 1.71 18.17
CA HIS A 88 -9.40 1.58 18.07
C HIS A 88 -8.98 0.71 16.89
N ASN A 89 -9.60 -0.47 16.73
CA ASN A 89 -9.28 -1.39 15.64
C ASN A 89 -9.58 -0.77 14.27
N PHE A 90 -10.77 -0.17 14.12
CA PHE A 90 -11.14 0.51 12.87
C PHE A 90 -10.15 1.63 12.51
N ARG A 91 -9.78 2.47 13.48
CA ARG A 91 -8.81 3.56 13.25
C ARG A 91 -7.42 3.05 12.89
N GLU A 92 -7.00 1.93 13.45
CA GLU A 92 -5.71 1.33 13.10
C GLU A 92 -5.71 0.79 11.68
N CYS A 93 -6.76 0.08 11.26
CA CYS A 93 -6.94 -0.33 9.86
C CYS A 93 -6.97 0.88 8.91
N GLU A 94 -7.74 1.91 9.26
CA GLU A 94 -7.85 3.16 8.49
C GLU A 94 -6.48 3.83 8.30
N ARG A 95 -5.69 3.90 9.38
CA ARG A 95 -4.34 4.48 9.40
C ARG A 95 -3.38 3.70 8.52
N VAL A 96 -3.30 2.38 8.71
CA VAL A 96 -2.39 1.51 7.93
C VAL A 96 -2.65 1.64 6.43
N ILE A 97 -3.92 1.62 6.02
CA ILE A 97 -4.30 1.75 4.61
C ILE A 97 -3.98 3.15 4.09
N SER A 98 -4.27 4.19 4.88
CA SER A 98 -4.02 5.58 4.48
C SER A 98 -2.53 5.89 4.35
N ASP A 99 -1.70 5.39 5.27
CA ASP A 99 -0.24 5.54 5.22
C ASP A 99 0.34 4.83 3.98
N TRP A 100 -0.14 3.62 3.67
CA TRP A 100 0.27 2.91 2.46
C TRP A 100 -0.18 3.63 1.19
N LEU A 101 -1.44 4.10 1.13
CA LEU A 101 -1.95 4.84 -0.02
C LEU A 101 -1.16 6.12 -0.27
N MET A 102 -0.84 6.88 0.79
CA MET A 102 -0.03 8.09 0.68
C MET A 102 1.36 7.80 0.11
N LYS A 103 2.00 6.72 0.58
CA LYS A 103 3.29 6.29 0.04
C LYS A 103 3.16 5.83 -1.42
N ALA A 104 2.12 5.08 -1.76
CA ALA A 104 1.87 4.64 -3.13
C ALA A 104 1.66 5.83 -4.08
N GLU A 105 0.82 6.80 -3.69
CA GLU A 105 0.60 8.04 -4.43
C GLU A 105 1.91 8.82 -4.62
N GLN A 106 2.78 8.88 -3.59
CA GLN A 106 4.09 9.51 -3.69
C GLN A 106 4.99 8.80 -4.72
N LEU A 107 5.10 7.47 -4.66
CA LEU A 107 5.91 6.68 -5.59
C LEU A 107 5.40 6.74 -7.04
N ILE A 108 4.08 6.87 -7.23
CA ILE A 108 3.47 7.06 -8.55
C ILE A 108 3.76 8.47 -9.09
N SER A 109 3.79 9.48 -8.22
CA SER A 109 4.04 10.88 -8.60
C SER A 109 5.52 11.21 -8.89
N GLU A 110 6.44 10.32 -8.54
CA GLU A 110 7.87 10.56 -8.64
C GLU A 110 8.35 10.57 -10.10
N LYS A 111 8.99 11.66 -10.50
CA LYS A 111 9.36 11.93 -11.91
C LYS A 111 10.78 11.46 -12.29
N HIS A 112 11.69 11.34 -11.31
CA HIS A 112 13.12 11.11 -11.51
C HIS A 112 13.54 9.71 -11.00
N ILE A 113 13.18 8.67 -11.75
CA ILE A 113 13.44 7.26 -11.45
C ILE A 113 14.39 6.68 -12.51
N ASP A 114 15.66 7.02 -12.42
CA ASP A 114 16.64 6.71 -13.49
C ASP A 114 17.60 5.57 -13.12
N THR A 115 17.32 4.86 -12.02
CA THR A 115 18.16 3.77 -11.53
C THR A 115 17.38 2.49 -11.31
N LYS A 116 18.03 1.35 -11.57
CA LYS A 116 17.46 0.02 -11.41
C LYS A 116 17.04 -0.25 -9.96
N GLU A 117 17.80 0.28 -9.00
CA GLU A 117 17.53 0.15 -7.57
C GLU A 117 16.20 0.80 -7.18
N ILE A 118 15.88 1.98 -7.72
CA ILE A 118 14.62 2.67 -7.43
C ILE A 118 13.44 1.90 -8.06
N VAL A 119 13.58 1.46 -9.32
CA VAL A 119 12.52 0.67 -9.99
C VAL A 119 12.24 -0.62 -9.20
N GLU A 120 13.28 -1.32 -8.75
CA GLU A 120 13.12 -2.52 -7.93
C GLU A 120 12.46 -2.22 -6.59
N SER A 121 12.81 -1.10 -5.94
CA SER A 121 12.14 -0.65 -4.73
C SER A 121 10.65 -0.40 -4.94
N HIS A 122 10.25 0.16 -6.09
CA HIS A 122 8.83 0.36 -6.43
C HIS A 122 8.11 -0.98 -6.59
N LYS A 123 8.70 -1.92 -7.34
CA LYS A 123 8.14 -3.27 -7.52
C LYS A 123 7.91 -3.96 -6.18
N VAL A 124 8.95 -4.02 -5.35
CA VAL A 124 8.89 -4.66 -4.02
C VAL A 124 7.82 -4.00 -3.14
N PHE A 125 7.64 -2.68 -3.23
CA PHE A 125 6.59 -1.99 -2.48
C PHE A 125 5.18 -2.43 -2.91
N PHE A 126 4.90 -2.49 -4.21
CA PHE A 126 3.58 -2.88 -4.72
C PHE A 126 3.31 -4.38 -4.60
N GLU A 127 4.35 -5.24 -4.63
CA GLU A 127 4.21 -6.69 -4.40
C GLU A 127 3.92 -7.06 -2.94
N ARG A 128 4.42 -6.26 -1.98
CA ARG A 128 4.20 -6.49 -0.55
C ARG A 128 2.82 -6.07 -0.06
N VAL A 129 1.95 -5.60 -0.95
CA VAL A 129 0.60 -5.19 -0.60
C VAL A 129 -0.19 -6.36 -0.02
N ASN A 130 -0.80 -6.16 1.15
CA ASN A 130 -1.62 -7.21 1.76
C ASN A 130 -3.09 -6.99 1.42
N GLU A 131 -3.64 -7.86 0.58
CA GLU A 131 -5.04 -7.82 0.16
C GLU A 131 -6.03 -7.95 1.33
N ARG A 132 -5.60 -8.50 2.48
CA ARG A 132 -6.44 -8.63 3.68
C ARG A 132 -6.74 -7.30 4.36
N TRP A 133 -5.96 -6.24 4.14
CA TRP A 133 -6.20 -4.96 4.81
C TRP A 133 -7.59 -4.41 4.53
N ILE A 134 -8.07 -4.54 3.29
CA ILE A 134 -9.43 -4.10 2.93
C ILE A 134 -10.50 -4.97 3.59
N HIS A 135 -10.27 -6.28 3.68
CA HIS A 135 -11.15 -7.19 4.40
C HIS A 135 -11.24 -6.81 5.89
N ASP A 136 -10.10 -6.59 6.53
CA ASP A 136 -10.02 -6.23 7.95
C ASP A 136 -10.64 -4.85 8.22
N LEU A 137 -10.48 -3.89 7.31
CA LEU A 137 -11.16 -2.60 7.36
C LEU A 137 -12.69 -2.77 7.33
N VAL A 138 -13.21 -3.58 6.41
CA VAL A 138 -14.66 -3.83 6.30
C VAL A 138 -15.19 -4.53 7.54
N GLN A 139 -14.46 -5.54 8.04
CA GLN A 139 -14.86 -6.28 9.22
C GLN A 139 -14.87 -5.39 10.47
N THR A 140 -13.79 -4.64 10.72
CA THR A 140 -13.72 -3.72 11.87
C THR A 140 -14.73 -2.59 11.78
N ALA A 141 -15.06 -2.12 10.57
CA ALA A 141 -16.14 -1.17 10.35
C ALA A 141 -17.51 -1.77 10.68
N GLN A 142 -17.77 -3.03 10.32
CA GLN A 142 -19.02 -3.70 10.65
C GLN A 142 -19.16 -3.91 12.16
N ASP A 143 -18.09 -4.34 12.84
CA ASP A 143 -18.06 -4.51 14.29
C ASP A 143 -18.32 -3.17 15.01
N LEU A 144 -17.69 -2.10 14.52
CA LEU A 144 -17.92 -0.74 15.03
C LEU A 144 -19.37 -0.29 14.82
N ARG A 145 -19.96 -0.56 13.66
CA ARG A 145 -21.37 -0.23 13.39
C ARG A 145 -22.33 -0.96 14.30
N ASN A 146 -22.04 -2.21 14.65
CA ASN A 146 -22.85 -2.98 15.61
C ASN A 146 -22.82 -2.38 17.03
N CYS A 147 -21.77 -1.62 17.35
CA CYS A 147 -21.62 -0.93 18.63
C CYS A 147 -22.19 0.50 18.63
N LEU A 148 -22.55 1.06 17.46
CA LEU A 148 -22.95 2.45 17.31
C LEU A 148 -24.44 2.62 16.93
N PRO A 149 -25.07 3.70 17.44
CA PRO A 149 -26.36 4.19 16.93
C PRO A 149 -26.36 4.45 15.41
N SER A 150 -27.52 4.30 14.77
CA SER A 150 -27.66 4.37 13.30
C SER A 150 -27.26 5.71 12.69
N ASP A 151 -27.45 6.82 13.42
CA ASP A 151 -27.07 8.18 13.03
C ASP A 151 -25.55 8.35 12.83
N GLN A 152 -24.75 7.53 13.49
CA GLN A 152 -23.28 7.60 13.45
C GLN A 152 -22.63 6.58 12.52
N GLN A 153 -23.42 5.71 11.90
CA GLN A 153 -22.86 4.68 11.02
C GLN A 153 -22.46 5.25 9.64
N ARG A 154 -23.14 6.30 9.16
CA ARG A 154 -22.90 6.88 7.82
C ARG A 154 -21.45 7.35 7.61
N PRO A 155 -20.81 8.12 8.53
CA PRO A 155 -19.42 8.53 8.34
C PRO A 155 -18.43 7.36 8.24
N ILE A 156 -18.69 6.25 8.94
CA ILE A 156 -17.87 5.04 8.88
C ILE A 156 -17.95 4.42 7.49
N VAL A 157 -19.17 4.23 6.99
CA VAL A 157 -19.42 3.68 5.65
C VAL A 157 -18.72 4.53 4.58
N ASN A 158 -18.91 5.86 4.63
CA ASN A 158 -18.28 6.77 3.68
C ASN A 158 -16.74 6.70 3.73
N SER A 159 -16.13 6.54 4.92
CA SER A 159 -14.66 6.42 5.02
C SER A 159 -14.17 5.11 4.40
N VAL A 160 -14.88 4.00 4.65
CA VAL A 160 -14.58 2.68 4.07
C VAL A 160 -14.69 2.73 2.55
N GLU A 161 -15.79 3.25 2.01
CA GLU A 161 -16.01 3.38 0.57
C GLU A 161 -14.92 4.22 -0.11
N ARG A 162 -14.56 5.36 0.50
CA ARG A 162 -13.48 6.22 0.00
C ARG A 162 -12.13 5.49 -0.03
N LEU A 163 -11.77 4.80 1.05
CA LEU A 163 -10.51 4.05 1.11
C LEU A 163 -10.50 2.89 0.13
N GLN A 164 -11.61 2.17 -0.02
CA GLN A 164 -11.73 1.10 -1.00
C GLN A 164 -11.61 1.61 -2.44
N SER A 165 -12.23 2.75 -2.75
CA SER A 165 -12.13 3.37 -4.07
C SER A 165 -10.69 3.75 -4.40
N LYS A 166 -10.02 4.49 -3.49
CA LYS A 166 -8.61 4.86 -3.65
C LYS A 166 -7.69 3.65 -3.76
N TRP A 167 -7.92 2.63 -2.95
CA TRP A 167 -7.17 1.38 -2.99
C TRP A 167 -7.27 0.69 -4.34
N LYS A 168 -8.49 0.54 -4.86
CA LYS A 168 -8.72 -0.05 -6.19
C LYS A 168 -8.08 0.78 -7.29
N GLU A 169 -8.21 2.10 -7.20
CA GLU A 169 -7.61 3.04 -8.14
C GLU A 169 -6.08 2.87 -8.19
N VAL A 170 -5.42 2.97 -7.04
CA VAL A 170 -3.96 2.80 -6.93
C VAL A 170 -3.51 1.44 -7.45
N LEU A 171 -4.20 0.35 -7.08
CA LEU A 171 -3.86 -0.99 -7.57
C LEU A 171 -4.12 -1.17 -9.07
N SER A 172 -5.07 -0.44 -9.66
CA SER A 172 -5.26 -0.45 -11.11
C SER A 172 -4.16 0.31 -11.86
N PHE A 173 -3.62 1.37 -11.26
CA PHE A 173 -2.54 2.17 -11.83
C PHE A 173 -1.14 1.58 -11.61
N ALA A 174 -0.94 0.82 -10.52
CA ALA A 174 0.38 0.32 -10.13
C ALA A 174 1.05 -0.54 -11.22
N PRO A 175 0.40 -1.52 -11.87
CA PRO A 175 1.01 -2.30 -12.96
C PRO A 175 1.44 -1.42 -14.13
N LEU A 176 0.59 -0.47 -14.53
CA LEU A 176 0.88 0.48 -15.62
C LEU A 176 2.10 1.35 -15.30
N HIS A 177 2.17 1.85 -14.05
CA HIS A 177 3.31 2.62 -13.57
C HIS A 177 4.61 1.80 -13.62
N LEU A 178 4.60 0.58 -13.06
CA LEU A 178 5.78 -0.29 -13.05
C LEU A 178 6.27 -0.61 -14.47
N MET A 179 5.35 -0.91 -15.40
CA MET A 179 5.69 -1.15 -16.80
C MET A 179 6.35 0.07 -17.46
N ARG A 180 5.85 1.29 -17.20
CA ARG A 180 6.48 2.52 -17.71
C ARG A 180 7.88 2.73 -17.13
N LEU A 181 8.11 2.37 -15.87
CA LEU A 181 9.43 2.47 -15.25
C LEU A 181 10.42 1.45 -15.82
N GLU A 182 9.99 0.20 -16.01
CA GLU A 182 10.79 -0.82 -16.68
C GLU A 182 11.16 -0.40 -18.10
N PHE A 183 10.18 0.11 -18.86
CA PHE A 183 10.40 0.62 -20.21
C PHE A 183 11.49 1.70 -20.23
N ARG A 184 11.40 2.66 -19.30
CA ARG A 184 12.32 3.79 -19.23
C ARG A 184 13.74 3.38 -18.82
N LEU A 185 13.86 2.33 -18.01
CA LEU A 185 15.15 1.75 -17.64
C LEU A 185 15.81 1.07 -18.86
N ASP A 186 15.04 0.29 -19.61
CA ASP A 186 15.51 -0.35 -20.85
C ASP A 186 15.87 0.72 -21.90
N GLU A 187 15.06 1.78 -22.01
CA GLU A 187 15.33 2.92 -22.87
C GLU A 187 16.64 3.63 -22.48
N THR A 188 16.88 3.87 -21.20
CA THR A 188 18.14 4.48 -20.72
C THR A 188 19.34 3.59 -21.04
N THR A 189 19.19 2.29 -20.84
CA THR A 189 20.22 1.27 -21.13
C THR A 189 20.52 1.21 -22.63
N PHE A 190 19.48 1.22 -23.46
CA PHE A 190 19.58 1.30 -24.92
C PHE A 190 20.37 2.54 -25.35
N HIS A 191 20.01 3.73 -24.86
CA HIS A 191 20.70 4.97 -25.22
C HIS A 191 22.17 4.96 -24.82
N GLN A 192 22.50 4.34 -23.69
CA GLN A 192 23.89 4.18 -23.25
C GLN A 192 24.69 3.27 -24.20
N TYR A 193 24.14 2.11 -24.58
CA TYR A 193 24.80 1.22 -25.55
C TYR A 193 24.93 1.85 -26.94
N VAL A 194 23.88 2.49 -27.44
CA VAL A 194 23.93 3.20 -28.73
C VAL A 194 25.01 4.27 -28.72
N LYS A 195 25.10 5.06 -27.64
CA LYS A 195 26.14 6.08 -27.50
C LYS A 195 27.55 5.47 -27.51
N ASP A 196 27.74 4.32 -26.88
CA ASP A 196 29.06 3.65 -26.85
C ASP A 196 29.41 3.02 -28.19
N ILE A 197 28.43 2.46 -28.90
CA ILE A 197 28.58 1.99 -30.29
C ILE A 197 28.94 3.16 -31.23
N GLU A 198 28.23 4.28 -31.15
CA GLU A 198 28.51 5.45 -31.99
C GLU A 198 29.89 6.05 -31.70
N LYS A 199 30.36 6.06 -30.45
CA LYS A 199 31.73 6.45 -30.12
C LYS A 199 32.74 5.53 -30.77
N GLU A 200 32.52 4.22 -30.74
CA GLU A 200 33.43 3.25 -31.33
C GLU A 200 33.48 3.39 -32.85
N ILE A 201 32.32 3.52 -33.51
CA ILE A 201 32.23 3.81 -34.96
C ILE A 201 33.05 5.06 -35.31
N ASN A 202 32.86 6.15 -34.56
CA ASN A 202 33.59 7.40 -34.80
C ASN A 202 35.11 7.23 -34.57
N PHE A 203 35.50 6.47 -33.55
CA PHE A 203 36.91 6.21 -33.26
C PHE A 203 37.57 5.42 -34.40
N GLU A 204 36.95 4.33 -34.84
CA GLU A 204 37.43 3.50 -35.94
C GLU A 204 37.50 4.29 -37.25
N GLN A 205 36.51 5.13 -37.54
CA GLN A 205 36.50 5.96 -38.73
C GLN A 205 37.59 7.05 -38.69
N GLN A 206 37.91 7.60 -37.52
CA GLN A 206 39.04 8.51 -37.36
C GLN A 206 40.39 7.81 -37.52
N ALA A 207 40.56 6.62 -36.96
CA ALA A 207 41.77 5.81 -37.12
C ALA A 207 41.98 5.43 -38.58
N PHE A 208 40.90 5.06 -39.28
CA PHE A 208 40.91 4.79 -40.71
C PHE A 208 41.34 6.01 -41.53
N ASN A 209 40.78 7.20 -41.26
CA ASN A 209 41.14 8.43 -41.94
C ASN A 209 42.60 8.86 -41.70
N LYS A 210 43.19 8.46 -40.57
CA LYS A 210 44.62 8.70 -40.24
C LYS A 210 45.57 7.68 -40.85
N GLN A 211 45.07 6.72 -41.63
CA GLN A 211 45.85 5.63 -42.21
C GLN A 211 46.58 4.79 -41.15
N GLU A 212 45.97 4.60 -39.97
CA GLU A 212 46.47 3.66 -38.98
C GLU A 212 46.41 2.21 -39.52
N ASN A 213 47.14 1.29 -38.86
CA ASN A 213 47.24 -0.10 -39.32
C ASN A 213 45.84 -0.76 -39.39
N ILE A 214 45.45 -1.15 -40.60
CA ILE A 214 44.13 -1.72 -40.92
C ILE A 214 43.87 -3.03 -40.15
N ASP A 215 44.88 -3.87 -39.93
CA ASP A 215 44.72 -5.12 -39.17
C ASP A 215 44.40 -4.84 -37.70
N VAL A 216 44.95 -3.77 -37.14
CA VAL A 216 44.65 -3.33 -35.75
C VAL A 216 43.21 -2.81 -35.66
N ILE A 217 42.75 -2.05 -36.66
CA ILE A 217 41.38 -1.53 -36.72
C ILE A 217 40.38 -2.70 -36.88
N ILE A 218 40.65 -3.66 -37.77
CA ILE A 218 39.82 -4.86 -37.96
C ILE A 218 39.78 -5.72 -36.70
N ALA A 219 40.92 -5.95 -36.05
CA ALA A 219 40.98 -6.73 -34.82
C ALA A 219 40.18 -6.08 -33.70
N ARG A 220 40.21 -4.75 -33.59
CA ARG A 220 39.45 -3.98 -32.60
C ARG A 220 37.94 -3.98 -32.89
N ASN A 221 37.55 -3.77 -34.14
CA ASN A 221 36.15 -3.88 -34.57
C ASN A 221 35.59 -5.26 -34.21
N LYS A 222 36.35 -6.31 -34.52
CA LYS A 222 35.99 -7.69 -34.19
C LYS A 222 35.89 -7.91 -32.68
N ASP A 223 36.81 -7.37 -31.89
CA ASP A 223 36.77 -7.48 -30.43
C ASP A 223 35.54 -6.79 -29.83
N PHE A 224 35.22 -5.57 -30.28
CA PHE A 224 34.10 -4.81 -29.76
C PHE A 224 32.75 -5.41 -30.18
N PHE A 225 32.55 -5.69 -31.47
CA PHE A 225 31.26 -6.14 -31.98
C PHE A 225 31.00 -7.64 -31.78
N ASP A 226 32.02 -8.51 -31.86
CA ASP A 226 31.80 -9.96 -31.73
C ASP A 226 31.95 -10.43 -30.27
N LYS A 227 32.86 -9.86 -29.47
CA LYS A 227 33.11 -10.37 -28.11
C LYS A 227 32.38 -9.63 -27.01
N ARG A 228 32.12 -8.32 -27.16
CA ARG A 228 31.43 -7.54 -26.11
C ARG A 228 29.91 -7.64 -26.19
N GLY A 229 29.36 -8.12 -27.31
CA GLY A 229 27.91 -8.37 -27.44
C GLY A 229 27.03 -7.13 -27.38
N ALA A 230 27.59 -5.92 -27.51
CA ALA A 230 26.83 -4.66 -27.36
C ALA A 230 25.62 -4.56 -28.31
N VAL A 231 25.73 -5.15 -29.50
CA VAL A 231 24.64 -5.24 -30.49
C VAL A 231 23.51 -6.15 -29.99
N LEU A 232 23.85 -7.30 -29.41
CA LEU A 232 22.87 -8.25 -28.85
C LEU A 232 22.15 -7.64 -27.65
N GLU A 233 22.86 -6.91 -26.79
CA GLU A 233 22.26 -6.21 -25.64
C GLU A 233 21.28 -5.13 -26.09
N VAL A 234 21.60 -4.38 -27.16
CA VAL A 234 20.66 -3.42 -27.76
C VAL A 234 19.42 -4.12 -28.30
N GLU A 235 19.57 -5.21 -29.05
CA GLU A 235 18.43 -5.99 -29.55
C GLU A 235 17.55 -6.53 -28.42
N HIS A 236 18.16 -7.00 -27.33
CA HIS A 236 17.45 -7.44 -26.13
C HIS A 236 16.67 -6.30 -25.48
N CYS A 237 17.27 -5.10 -25.34
CA CYS A 237 16.57 -3.91 -24.82
C CYS A 237 15.34 -3.57 -25.69
N ILE A 238 15.49 -3.55 -27.03
CA ILE A 238 14.40 -3.29 -27.96
C ILE A 238 13.29 -4.35 -27.82
N GLN A 239 13.66 -5.63 -27.74
CA GLN A 239 12.69 -6.72 -27.59
C GLN A 239 11.94 -6.63 -26.25
N SER A 240 12.64 -6.29 -25.16
CA SER A 240 12.02 -6.07 -23.84
C SER A 240 11.03 -4.90 -23.89
N MET A 241 11.45 -3.75 -24.44
CA MET A 241 10.59 -2.57 -24.61
C MET A 241 9.35 -2.85 -25.47
N LYS A 242 9.49 -3.60 -26.56
CA LYS A 242 8.35 -4.08 -27.38
C LYS A 242 7.37 -4.91 -26.57
N LYS A 243 7.85 -5.89 -25.82
CA LYS A 243 7.01 -6.75 -24.99
C LYS A 243 6.27 -5.95 -23.92
N ILE A 244 6.94 -4.96 -23.32
CA ILE A 244 6.31 -4.04 -22.36
C ILE A 244 5.20 -3.24 -23.05
N ALA A 245 5.47 -2.63 -24.21
CA ALA A 245 4.49 -1.84 -24.95
C ALA A 245 3.26 -2.67 -25.40
N GLU A 246 3.48 -3.89 -25.90
CA GLU A 246 2.40 -4.83 -26.27
C GLU A 246 1.52 -5.19 -25.08
N ASN A 247 2.13 -5.46 -23.93
CA ASN A 247 1.38 -5.74 -22.72
C ASN A 247 0.65 -4.48 -22.21
N TYR A 248 1.25 -3.30 -22.36
CA TYR A 248 0.68 -2.05 -21.88
C TYR A 248 -0.64 -1.71 -22.57
N VAL A 249 -0.70 -1.89 -23.90
CA VAL A 249 -1.92 -1.68 -24.70
C VAL A 249 -3.08 -2.57 -24.25
N LYS A 250 -2.80 -3.78 -23.76
CA LYS A 250 -3.87 -4.68 -23.26
C LYS A 250 -4.60 -4.08 -22.06
N TRP A 251 -3.90 -3.29 -21.26
CA TRP A 251 -4.46 -2.60 -20.10
C TRP A 251 -5.00 -1.21 -20.44
N GLN A 252 -4.35 -0.49 -21.36
CA GLN A 252 -4.75 0.85 -21.78
C GLN A 252 -4.77 0.98 -23.32
N PRO A 253 -5.86 0.53 -23.97
CA PRO A 253 -5.93 0.47 -25.44
C PRO A 253 -5.82 1.82 -26.15
N ASP A 254 -6.26 2.89 -25.50
CA ASP A 254 -6.26 4.23 -26.08
C ASP A 254 -4.87 4.90 -26.01
N ASP A 255 -3.96 4.42 -25.15
CA ASP A 255 -2.63 5.00 -24.97
C ASP A 255 -1.58 4.30 -25.85
N HIS A 256 -1.16 5.01 -26.90
CA HIS A 256 -0.20 4.53 -27.89
C HIS A 256 1.22 5.07 -27.65
N SER A 257 1.45 5.80 -26.54
CA SER A 257 2.71 6.49 -26.26
C SER A 257 3.92 5.56 -26.27
N LEU A 258 3.83 4.39 -25.61
CA LEU A 258 4.94 3.43 -25.58
C LEU A 258 5.23 2.81 -26.95
N ASN A 259 4.19 2.54 -27.76
CA ASN A 259 4.41 2.03 -29.12
C ASN A 259 5.11 3.05 -30.01
N VAL A 260 4.75 4.33 -29.88
CA VAL A 260 5.42 5.41 -30.60
C VAL A 260 6.89 5.48 -30.19
N ALA A 261 7.19 5.39 -28.89
CA ALA A 261 8.56 5.37 -28.37
C ALA A 261 9.36 4.17 -28.90
N VAL A 262 8.78 2.96 -28.90
CA VAL A 262 9.40 1.77 -29.50
C VAL A 262 9.74 2.00 -30.97
N ASN A 263 8.80 2.51 -31.77
CA ASN A 263 9.05 2.78 -33.19
C ASN A 263 10.19 3.80 -33.39
N THR A 264 10.29 4.82 -32.53
CA THR A 264 11.40 5.78 -32.55
C THR A 264 12.73 5.11 -32.24
N ILE A 265 12.79 4.28 -31.20
CA ILE A 265 13.98 3.51 -30.80
C ILE A 265 14.42 2.56 -31.92
N GLU A 266 13.49 1.87 -32.58
CA GLU A 266 13.78 0.98 -33.70
C GLU A 266 14.38 1.74 -34.89
N ASN A 267 13.78 2.87 -35.28
CA ASN A 267 14.30 3.71 -36.37
C ASN A 267 15.71 4.24 -36.05
N GLN A 268 15.96 4.62 -34.78
CA GLN A 268 17.28 5.04 -34.32
C GLN A 268 18.28 3.89 -34.41
N TRP A 269 17.90 2.70 -33.97
CA TRP A 269 18.75 1.52 -34.06
C TRP A 269 19.05 1.14 -35.51
N GLU A 270 18.06 1.16 -36.40
CA GLU A 270 18.25 0.87 -37.81
C GLU A 270 19.28 1.83 -38.45
N THR A 271 19.25 3.10 -38.06
CA THR A 271 20.22 4.10 -38.52
C THR A 271 21.64 3.77 -38.04
N VAL A 272 21.79 3.35 -36.78
CA VAL A 272 23.10 2.97 -36.20
C VAL A 272 23.59 1.66 -36.81
N ALA A 273 22.73 0.65 -36.97
CA ALA A 273 23.03 -0.62 -37.60
C ALA A 273 23.56 -0.43 -39.03
N LYS A 274 22.93 0.45 -39.83
CA LYS A 274 23.43 0.82 -41.17
C LYS A 274 24.84 1.43 -41.12
N LYS A 275 25.17 2.25 -40.11
CA LYS A 275 26.53 2.79 -39.92
C LYS A 275 27.53 1.68 -39.59
N ILE A 276 27.15 0.72 -38.73
CA ILE A 276 27.98 -0.45 -38.39
C ILE A 276 28.28 -1.25 -39.66
N ASP A 277 27.25 -1.58 -40.45
CA ASP A 277 27.41 -2.36 -41.68
C ASP A 277 28.27 -1.63 -42.72
N HIS A 278 28.08 -0.32 -42.86
CA HIS A 278 28.91 0.49 -43.74
C HIS A 278 30.39 0.47 -43.34
N LEU A 279 30.69 0.65 -42.05
CA LEU A 279 32.05 0.59 -41.52
C LEU A 279 32.66 -0.80 -41.71
N LYS A 280 31.91 -1.86 -41.41
CA LYS A 280 32.34 -3.25 -41.65
C LYS A 280 32.67 -3.47 -43.13
N GLN A 281 31.83 -3.02 -44.05
CA GLN A 281 32.09 -3.16 -45.49
C GLN A 281 33.35 -2.40 -45.92
N GLN A 282 33.55 -1.17 -45.43
CA GLN A 282 34.76 -0.39 -45.70
C GLN A 282 36.02 -1.11 -45.22
N LEU A 283 36.00 -1.65 -44.00
CA LEU A 283 37.12 -2.40 -43.42
C LEU A 283 37.41 -3.72 -44.15
N HIS A 284 36.41 -4.36 -44.76
CA HIS A 284 36.61 -5.59 -45.56
C HIS A 284 37.11 -5.30 -46.99
N GLN A 285 36.69 -4.19 -47.61
CA GLN A 285 37.10 -3.84 -48.96
C GLN A 285 38.58 -3.41 -49.05
N VAL A 286 39.11 -2.81 -47.98
CA VAL A 286 40.46 -2.26 -47.97
C VAL A 286 41.55 -3.36 -48.04
N PRO A 287 41.51 -4.45 -47.23
CA PRO A 287 42.43 -5.59 -47.39
C PRO A 287 42.31 -6.26 -48.77
N ALA A 288 41.09 -6.36 -49.32
CA ALA A 288 40.87 -6.98 -50.62
C ALA A 288 41.44 -6.14 -51.78
N GLN A 289 41.39 -4.81 -51.68
CA GLN A 289 42.02 -3.90 -52.64
C GLN A 289 43.55 -3.89 -52.50
N TRP A 290 44.08 -3.95 -51.27
CA TRP A 290 45.52 -4.06 -51.02
C TRP A 290 46.10 -5.40 -51.48
N ALA A 291 45.37 -6.51 -51.32
CA ALA A 291 45.76 -7.82 -51.85
C ALA A 291 45.83 -7.82 -53.39
N LYS A 292 44.89 -7.15 -54.06
CA LYS A 292 44.89 -6.96 -55.53
C LYS A 292 45.98 -6.04 -56.05
N TYR A 293 46.49 -5.12 -55.23
CA TYR A 293 47.60 -4.22 -55.60
C TYR A 293 48.98 -4.83 -55.36
N ASN A 294 49.05 -5.90 -54.56
CA ASN A 294 50.29 -6.63 -54.24
C ASN A 294 50.43 -7.96 -55.01
N GLU A 295 49.55 -8.24 -55.98
CA GLU A 295 49.73 -9.21 -57.07
C GLU A 295 50.28 -8.51 -58.32
#